data_AF-A0A535F372-F1
#
_entry.id   AF-A0A535F372-F1
#
_cell.length_a   1.000
_cell.length_b   1.000
_cell.length_c   1.000
_cell.angle_alpha   90.00
_cell.angle_beta   90.00
_cell.angle_gamma   90.00
#
_symmetry.space_group_name_H-M   'P 1'
#
loop_
_entity.id
_entity.type
_entity.pdbx_description
1 polymer ?
#
loop_
_entity_poly.entity_id
_entity_poly.type
_entity_poly.pdbx_seq_one_letter_code
_entity_poly.pdbx_strand_id
1 'polypeptide(L)' 'MSPAYTTYLIDLDGVVYRGEALLPGAREFIAWLDAKQKKYLFLTNNSFASEVQVVAKLLRLGIQASAAHVLGFD' A
#
# COMPACT_ATOMS: atom_id res chain seq x y z
N MET A 1 -26.25 3.08 10.83
CA MET A 1 -24.81 2.76 10.70
C MET A 1 -24.49 2.72 9.22
N SER A 2 -23.50 3.47 8.75
CA SER A 2 -23.04 3.36 7.36
C SER A 2 -22.47 1.96 7.13
N PRO A 3 -22.66 1.36 5.95
CA PRO A 3 -22.03 0.07 5.64
C PRO A 3 -20.51 0.19 5.77
N ALA A 4 -19.88 -0.81 6.39
CA ALA A 4 -18.42 -0.83 6.52
C ALA A 4 -17.78 -0.88 5.13
N TYR A 5 -16.75 -0.05 4.91
CA TYR A 5 -15.99 -0.06 3.66
C TYR A 5 -15.40 -1.46 3.40
N THR A 6 -15.53 -1.93 2.17
CA THR A 6 -15.07 -3.25 1.72
C THR A 6 -13.73 -3.20 0.99
N THR A 7 -13.40 -2.04 0.42
CA THR A 7 -12.21 -1.80 -0.40
C THR A 7 -11.54 -0.48 -0.01
N TYR A 8 -10.22 -0.47 -0.02
CA TYR A 8 -9.39 0.70 0.32
C TYR A 8 -8.44 1.01 -0.83
N LEU A 9 -8.33 2.28 -1.21
CA LEU A 9 -7.27 2.77 -2.09
C LEU A 9 -6.30 3.57 -1.23
N ILE A 10 -5.03 3.20 -1.28
CA ILE A 10 -4.03 3.63 -0.29
C ILE A 10 -2.91 4.34 -1.03
N ASP A 11 -2.75 5.63 -0.79
CA ASP A 11 -1.57 6.35 -1.28
C ASP A 11 -0.29 5.85 -0.61
N LEU A 12 0.86 6.04 -1.25
CA LEU A 12 2.13 5.52 -0.78
C LEU A 12 2.99 6.60 -0.10
N ASP A 13 3.41 7.61 -0.86
CA ASP A 13 4.31 8.65 -0.39
C ASP A 13 3.62 9.60 0.60
N GLY A 14 4.09 9.65 1.83
CA GLY A 14 3.51 10.46 2.90
C GLY A 14 2.32 9.80 3.62
N VAL A 15 1.92 8.58 3.22
CA VAL A 15 0.84 7.81 3.86
C VAL A 15 1.35 6.47 4.40
N VAL A 16 1.99 5.64 3.57
CA VAL A 16 2.61 4.37 4.00
C VAL A 16 4.05 4.58 4.44
N TYR A 17 4.80 5.39 3.70
CA TYR A 17 6.21 5.65 3.96
C TYR A 17 6.60 7.09 3.67
N ARG A 18 7.75 7.52 4.18
CA ARG A 18 8.44 8.74 3.76
C ARG A 18 9.90 8.42 3.50
N GLY A 19 10.33 8.58 2.25
CA GLY A 19 11.66 8.15 1.83
C GLY A 19 11.83 6.65 2.03
N GLU A 20 12.74 6.26 2.93
CA GLU A 20 13.13 4.86 3.19
C GLU A 20 12.63 4.33 4.55
N ALA A 21 11.63 4.98 5.14
CA ALA A 21 11.04 4.59 6.43
C ALA A 21 9.52 4.50 6.34
N LEU A 22 8.95 3.46 6.97
CA LEU A 22 7.51 3.37 7.18
C LEU A 22 7.03 4.50 8.12
N LEU A 23 5.83 4.99 7.86
CA LEU A 23 5.13 5.84 8.82
C LEU A 23 4.55 4.98 9.96
N PRO A 24 4.47 5.53 11.20
CA PRO A 24 3.90 4.82 12.33
C PRO A 24 2.47 4.31 12.03
N GLY A 25 2.19 3.05 12.35
CA GLY A 25 0.88 2.45 12.13
C GLY A 25 0.65 1.90 10.71
N ALA A 26 1.53 2.18 9.73
CA ALA A 26 1.34 1.73 8.35
C ALA A 26 1.34 0.20 8.25
N ARG A 27 2.27 -0.47 8.93
CA ARG A 27 2.35 -1.94 8.93
C ARG A 27 1.13 -2.56 9.61
N GLU A 28 0.75 -2.01 10.75
CA GLU A 28 -0.39 -2.45 11.54
C GLU A 28 -1.69 -2.28 10.76
N PHE A 29 -1.82 -1.19 10.00
CA PHE A 29 -2.97 -0.94 9.14
C PHE A 29 -3.07 -1.97 8.01
N ILE A 30 -1.99 -2.26 7.30
CA ILE A 30 -2.00 -3.27 6.24
C ILE A 30 -2.30 -4.67 6.82
N ALA A 31 -1.66 -5.04 7.93
CA ALA A 31 -1.95 -6.30 8.62
C ALA A 31 -3.42 -6.39 9.07
N TRP A 32 -4.02 -5.28 9.47
CA TRP A 32 -5.45 -5.21 9.80
C TRP A 32 -6.33 -5.42 8.57
N LEU A 33 -5.98 -4.86 7.41
CA LEU A 33 -6.71 -5.10 6.15
C LEU A 33 -6.69 -6.58 5.79
N ASP A 34 -5.52 -7.22 5.86
CA ASP A 34 -5.35 -8.64 5.59
C ASP A 34 -6.19 -9.49 6.56
N ALA A 35 -6.08 -9.22 7.87
CA ALA A 35 -6.81 -9.95 8.91
C ALA A 35 -8.33 -9.78 8.82
N LYS A 36 -8.80 -8.66 8.26
CA LYS A 36 -10.22 -8.37 8.01
C LYS A 36 -10.67 -8.70 6.59
N GLN A 37 -9.80 -9.32 5.77
CA GLN A 37 -10.04 -9.67 4.39
C GLN A 37 -10.59 -8.49 3.56
N LYS A 38 -10.09 -7.29 3.85
CA LYS A 38 -10.39 -6.09 3.09
C LYS A 38 -9.61 -6.13 1.79
N LYS A 39 -10.25 -5.74 0.69
CA LYS A 39 -9.54 -5.54 -0.57
C LYS A 39 -8.80 -4.21 -0.50
N TYR A 40 -7.59 -4.15 -1.04
CA TYR A 40 -6.89 -2.88 -1.16
C TYR A 40 -5.97 -2.83 -2.37
N LEU A 41 -5.73 -1.60 -2.82
CA LEU A 41 -4.72 -1.26 -3.82
C LEU A 41 -3.90 -0.09 -3.32
N PHE A 42 -2.59 -0.18 -3.48
CA PHE A 42 -1.67 0.93 -3.39
C PHE A 42 -1.74 1.75 -4.68
N LEU A 43 -1.92 3.06 -4.51
CA LEU A 43 -1.91 4.04 -5.56
C LEU A 43 -0.61 4.85 -5.47
N THR A 44 -0.04 5.17 -6.62
CA THR A 44 1.04 6.14 -6.71
C THR A 44 0.88 6.96 -7.97
N ASN A 45 1.11 8.26 -7.85
CA ASN A 45 1.25 9.17 -9.00
C ASN A 45 2.71 9.30 -9.44
N ASN A 46 3.64 8.57 -8.83
CA ASN A 46 5.05 8.59 -9.18
C ASN A 46 5.28 7.74 -10.44
N SER A 47 5.31 8.41 -11.59
CA SER A 47 5.58 7.79 -12.90
C SER A 47 7.03 7.34 -13.10
N PHE A 48 7.94 7.63 -12.16
CA PHE A 48 9.34 7.20 -12.27
C PHE A 48 9.57 5.77 -11.76
N ALA A 49 8.64 5.19 -11.00
CA ALA A 49 8.79 3.87 -10.41
C ALA A 49 7.81 2.87 -11.04
N SER A 50 8.33 1.79 -11.61
CA SER A 50 7.50 0.68 -12.07
C SER A 50 6.84 -0.05 -10.90
N GLU A 51 5.74 -0.75 -11.16
CA GLU A 51 5.03 -1.54 -10.13
C GLU A 51 5.97 -2.52 -9.40
N VAL A 52 6.91 -3.12 -10.13
CA VAL A 52 7.92 -4.04 -9.57
C VAL A 52 8.83 -3.31 -8.57
N GLN A 53 9.25 -2.08 -8.89
CA GLN A 53 10.08 -1.28 -7.99
C GLN A 53 9.31 -0.87 -6.73
N VAL A 54 8.02 -0.53 -6.87
CA VAL A 54 7.14 -0.23 -5.74
C VAL A 54 6.97 -1.44 -4.83
N VAL A 55 6.67 -2.61 -5.39
CA VAL A 55 6.54 -3.87 -4.64
C VAL A 55 7.85 -4.20 -3.92
N ALA A 56 8.99 -4.11 -4.61
CA ALA A 56 10.30 -4.37 -4.01
C ALA A 56 10.59 -3.43 -2.83
N LYS A 57 10.23 -2.14 -2.95
CA LYS A 57 10.36 -1.18 -1.86
C LYS A 57 9.46 -1.54 -0.69
N LEU A 58 8.18 -1.83 -0.92
CA LEU A 58 7.24 -2.25 0.11
C LEU A 58 7.74 -3.48 0.87
N LEU A 59 8.21 -4.51 0.16
CA LEU A 59 8.80 -5.72 0.74
C LEU A 59 10.03 -5.40 1.60
N ARG A 60 10.92 -4.54 1.12
CA ARG A 60 12.12 -4.12 1.88
C ARG A 60 11.76 -3.34 3.15
N LEU A 61 10.68 -2.55 3.11
CA LEU A 61 10.14 -1.87 4.29
C LEU A 61 9.31 -2.80 5.20
N GLY A 62 9.12 -4.05 4.78
CA GLY A 62 8.45 -5.12 5.51
C GLY A 62 6.93 -5.06 5.43
N ILE A 63 6.39 -4.51 4.35
CA ILE A 63 5.01 -4.67 3.91
C ILE A 63 4.96 -5.78 2.86
N GLN A 64 4.18 -6.82 3.11
CA GLN A 64 3.96 -7.86 2.11
C GLN A 64 3.04 -7.33 1.01
N ALA A 65 3.53 -7.30 -0.22
CA ALA A 65 2.78 -6.81 -1.37
C ALA A 65 3.16 -7.60 -2.63
N SER A 66 2.30 -7.54 -3.65
CA SER A 66 2.51 -8.12 -4.97
C SER A 66 2.06 -7.12 -6.02
N ALA A 67 2.37 -7.37 -7.30
CA ALA A 67 1.94 -6.49 -8.39
C ALA A 67 0.41 -6.31 -8.41
N ALA A 68 -0.35 -7.33 -8.00
CA ALA A 68 -1.82 -7.24 -7.92
C ALA A 68 -2.32 -6.23 -6.86
N HIS A 69 -1.45 -5.78 -5.95
CA HIS A 69 -1.76 -4.76 -4.97
C HIS A 69 -1.35 -3.36 -5.42
N VAL A 70 -0.68 -3.17 -6.56
CA VAL A 70 -0.21 -1.86 -7.02
C VAL A 70 -0.93 -1.49 -8.29
N LEU A 71 -1.40 -0.24 -8.35
CA LEU A 71 -1.88 0.36 -9.59
C LEU A 71 -0.99 1.57 -9.88
N GLY A 72 -0.07 1.41 -10.82
CA GLY A 72 0.67 2.51 -11.44
C GLY A 72 -0.07 3.06 -12.65
N PHE A 73 0.27 4.28 -13.06
CA PHE A 73 -0.12 4.81 -14.37
C PHE A 73 1.14 4.86 -15.24
N ASP A 74 1.14 4.09 -16.34
CA ASP A 74 2.13 4.21 -17.42
C ASP A 74 1.98 5.56 -18.16
#